data_AF-A0A957Q6N1-F1
#
_entry.id   AF-A0A957Q6N1-F1
#
_cell.length_a   1.000
_cell.length_b   1.000
_cell.length_c   1.000
_cell.angle_alpha   90.00
_cell.angle_beta   90.00
_cell.angle_gamma   90.00
#
_symmetry.space_group_name_H-M   'P 1'
#
loop_
_entity.id
_entity.type
_entity.pdbx_description
1 polymer ?
#
loop_
_entity_poly.entity_id
_entity_poly.type
_entity_poly.pdbx_seq_one_letter_code
_entity_poly.pdbx_strand_id
1 'polypeptide(L)'
;LAIASALRERTGVEVELQSNDDGILFRFPDADSDFPLDLVTAMTADEARERILGELPNSAVFGAQFRQNAARALLLPGVGRGKRTPFWLQRLRAKDLLQVVRRLKDFPIVAETYRDCLEEVMDLPHLLHLLRAIQRGEMRVEVIESVNPSPVAQSLLWDLIEFYMYEWDTPKAERQLQTLAVNRDLLQDLLQDVDLADLLRPEAVAAIHGRLQHTALHSQARSVEELALFLQELGDLSTSEIAQRTTADPAPWIAQLAGTQRIVQLAIPTSHGSQARWVAGELANEYRKAFGLPGDDNWSMPIEDAARQAVLARYLRHAGATTVDAICARYAFPVAWLATELERLVAEKAVAHGRFTPDAPAAEYVDRQTLEQMHRRTLSILRKEVQPVSYAAYADFLARWQHLHPQTRLEGAGALRQLLQQLRALPVVGPIWERDLLPLRLVHYRPAELAELCQGGDLLW
;
A
#
# COMPACT_ATOMS: atom_id res chain seq x y z
N LEU A 1 -13.53 -17.60 22.54
CA LEU A 1 -13.54 -16.44 23.48
C LEU A 1 -13.35 -16.86 24.94
N ALA A 2 -14.27 -17.62 25.54
CA ALA A 2 -14.17 -18.02 26.95
C ALA A 2 -12.85 -18.77 27.28
N ILE A 3 -12.52 -19.79 26.49
CA ILE A 3 -11.30 -20.59 26.66
C ILE A 3 -10.04 -19.73 26.45
N ALA A 4 -10.01 -18.86 25.43
CA ALA A 4 -8.89 -17.96 25.19
C ALA A 4 -8.64 -16.99 26.37
N SER A 5 -9.72 -16.45 26.97
CA SER A 5 -9.63 -15.61 28.16
C SER A 5 -9.07 -16.37 29.37
N ALA A 6 -9.56 -17.60 29.60
CA ALA A 6 -9.09 -18.46 30.68
C ALA A 6 -7.64 -18.92 30.49
N LEU A 7 -7.22 -19.21 29.25
CA LEU A 7 -5.84 -19.53 28.91
C LEU A 7 -4.93 -18.34 29.18
N ARG A 8 -5.27 -17.15 28.69
CA ARG A 8 -4.49 -15.93 28.91
C ARG A 8 -4.30 -15.63 30.40
N GLU A 9 -5.33 -15.87 31.22
CA GLU A 9 -5.26 -15.69 32.67
C GLU A 9 -4.35 -16.72 33.37
N ARG A 10 -4.37 -17.99 32.93
CA ARG A 10 -3.58 -19.07 33.54
C ARG A 10 -2.13 -19.13 33.07
N THR A 11 -1.87 -18.88 31.79
CA THR A 11 -0.55 -19.05 31.17
C THR A 11 0.17 -17.72 30.94
N GLY A 12 -0.54 -16.59 30.94
CA GLY A 12 0.02 -15.27 30.62
C GLY A 12 0.36 -15.08 29.14
N VAL A 13 0.07 -16.07 28.28
CA VAL A 13 0.39 -16.05 26.85
C VAL A 13 -0.88 -15.79 26.04
N GLU A 14 -0.79 -14.92 25.03
CA GLU A 14 -1.84 -14.80 24.01
C GLU A 14 -1.73 -15.98 23.03
N VAL A 15 -2.79 -16.80 23.01
CA VAL A 15 -2.89 -17.99 22.16
C VAL A 15 -3.58 -17.61 20.86
N GLU A 16 -3.02 -18.04 19.74
CA GLU A 16 -3.70 -17.90 18.45
C GLU A 16 -4.80 -18.94 18.36
N LEU A 17 -6.02 -18.48 18.04
CA LEU A 17 -7.23 -19.31 17.99
C LEU A 17 -7.90 -19.20 16.63
N GLN A 18 -8.27 -20.35 16.08
CA GLN A 18 -9.16 -20.49 14.95
C GLN A 18 -10.32 -21.41 15.31
N SER A 19 -11.50 -21.12 14.78
CA SER A 19 -12.70 -21.94 14.99
C SER A 19 -13.42 -22.14 13.66
N ASN A 20 -13.90 -23.36 13.43
CA ASN A 20 -14.83 -23.70 12.35
C ASN A 20 -16.03 -24.47 12.94
N ASP A 21 -16.89 -25.00 12.09
CA ASP A 21 -18.08 -25.75 12.52
C ASP A 21 -17.74 -27.09 13.22
N ASP A 22 -16.58 -27.66 12.91
CA ASP A 22 -16.14 -28.99 13.39
C ASP A 22 -15.20 -28.94 14.60
N GLY A 23 -14.71 -27.75 14.99
CA GLY A 23 -13.84 -27.64 16.16
C GLY A 23 -13.17 -26.28 16.37
N ILE A 24 -12.35 -26.25 17.42
CA ILE A 24 -11.55 -25.09 17.83
C ILE A 24 -10.09 -25.51 17.86
N LEU A 25 -9.25 -24.81 17.11
CA LEU A 25 -7.81 -25.00 17.06
C LEU A 25 -7.11 -23.91 17.88
N PHE A 26 -6.14 -24.34 18.69
CA PHE A 26 -5.27 -23.45 19.46
C PHE A 26 -3.82 -23.67 19.04
N ARG A 27 -3.10 -22.60 18.70
CA ARG A 27 -1.66 -22.63 18.42
C ARG A 27 -0.90 -21.92 19.52
N PHE A 28 0.10 -22.62 20.07
CA PHE A 28 0.98 -22.11 21.13
C PHE A 28 2.34 -21.72 20.54
N PRO A 29 2.95 -20.62 21.01
CA PRO A 29 4.27 -20.18 20.55
C PRO A 29 5.42 -21.01 21.13
N ASP A 30 5.20 -21.77 22.21
CA ASP A 30 6.21 -22.61 22.86
C ASP A 30 5.75 -24.08 22.84
N ALA A 31 6.67 -25.01 22.59
CA ALA A 31 6.39 -26.43 22.44
C ALA A 31 6.21 -27.15 23.80
N ASP A 32 6.71 -26.55 24.89
CA ASP A 32 6.79 -27.15 26.22
C ASP A 32 5.74 -26.60 27.22
N SER A 33 4.79 -25.77 26.77
CA SER A 33 3.74 -25.28 27.66
C SER A 33 2.60 -26.29 27.79
N ASP A 34 2.49 -26.93 28.97
CA ASP A 34 1.37 -27.81 29.31
C ASP A 34 0.03 -27.08 29.10
N PHE A 35 -0.78 -27.57 28.16
CA PHE A 35 -2.15 -27.09 28.02
C PHE A 35 -2.92 -27.48 29.28
N PRO A 36 -3.61 -26.55 29.96
CA PRO A 36 -4.47 -26.91 31.06
C PRO A 36 -5.73 -27.59 30.52
N LEU A 37 -5.61 -28.90 30.26
CA LEU A 37 -6.64 -29.78 29.70
C LEU A 37 -7.92 -29.80 30.54
N ASP A 38 -7.77 -29.49 31.82
CA ASP A 38 -8.85 -29.34 32.77
C ASP A 38 -9.77 -28.14 32.46
N LEU A 39 -9.33 -27.14 31.68
CA LEU A 39 -10.12 -25.94 31.38
C LEU A 39 -11.48 -26.26 30.76
N VAL A 40 -11.53 -27.18 29.81
CA VAL A 40 -12.79 -27.52 29.12
C VAL A 40 -13.75 -28.26 30.07
N THR A 41 -13.20 -29.09 30.96
CA THR A 41 -13.99 -29.86 31.93
C THR A 41 -14.38 -29.06 33.18
N ALA A 42 -13.56 -28.09 33.58
CA ALA A 42 -13.73 -27.31 34.80
C ALA A 42 -14.57 -26.04 34.58
N MET A 43 -14.57 -25.50 33.36
CA MET A 43 -15.27 -24.25 33.06
C MET A 43 -16.78 -24.41 33.25
N THR A 44 -17.33 -23.59 34.14
CA THR A 44 -18.77 -23.63 34.40
C THR A 44 -19.55 -22.82 33.37
N ALA A 45 -20.84 -23.13 33.19
CA ALA A 45 -21.71 -22.36 32.29
C ALA A 45 -21.78 -20.87 32.71
N ASP A 46 -21.86 -20.60 34.01
CA ASP A 46 -21.91 -19.22 34.53
C ASP A 46 -20.58 -18.49 34.30
N GLU A 47 -19.45 -19.17 34.54
CA GLU A 47 -18.12 -18.62 34.26
C GLU A 47 -17.92 -18.33 32.76
N ALA A 48 -18.30 -19.26 31.88
CA ALA A 48 -18.20 -19.07 30.44
C ALA A 48 -19.01 -17.85 29.97
N ARG A 49 -20.20 -17.67 30.53
CA ARG A 49 -21.06 -16.51 30.25
C ARG A 49 -20.37 -15.21 30.65
N GLU A 50 -19.83 -15.13 31.86
CA GLU A 50 -19.14 -13.92 32.34
C GLU A 50 -17.92 -13.59 31.49
N ARG A 51 -17.09 -14.59 31.17
CA ARG A 51 -15.92 -14.42 30.30
C ARG A 51 -16.30 -13.94 28.89
N ILE A 52 -17.36 -14.52 28.29
CA ILE A 52 -17.85 -14.08 26.98
C ILE A 52 -18.34 -12.63 27.04
N LEU A 53 -19.11 -12.26 28.05
CA LEU A 53 -19.59 -10.88 28.21
C LEU A 53 -18.44 -9.88 28.36
N GLY A 54 -17.37 -10.25 29.06
CA GLY A 54 -16.18 -9.41 29.22
C GLY A 54 -15.35 -9.24 27.94
N GLU A 55 -15.14 -10.32 27.18
CA GLU A 55 -14.28 -10.29 25.97
C GLU A 55 -15.01 -9.84 24.71
N LEU A 56 -16.32 -10.07 24.62
CA LEU A 56 -17.11 -9.83 23.41
C LEU A 56 -16.92 -8.41 22.85
N PRO A 57 -16.91 -7.32 23.64
CA PRO A 57 -16.73 -5.96 23.12
C PRO A 57 -15.40 -5.69 22.41
N ASN A 58 -14.38 -6.51 22.69
CA ASN A 58 -13.06 -6.41 22.08
C ASN A 58 -12.91 -7.35 20.88
N SER A 59 -13.91 -8.19 20.59
CA SER A 59 -13.88 -9.14 19.48
C SER A 59 -14.18 -8.48 18.12
N ALA A 60 -13.66 -9.09 17.05
CA ALA A 60 -13.96 -8.67 15.68
C ALA A 60 -15.46 -8.84 15.33
N VAL A 61 -16.10 -9.89 15.85
CA VAL A 61 -17.54 -10.17 15.64
C VAL A 61 -18.40 -9.03 16.17
N PHE A 62 -18.12 -8.55 17.38
CA PHE A 62 -18.87 -7.44 17.97
C PHE A 62 -18.72 -6.14 17.17
N GLY A 63 -17.51 -5.82 16.72
CA GLY A 63 -17.28 -4.65 15.86
C GLY A 63 -18.02 -4.75 14.51
N ALA A 64 -18.05 -5.95 13.92
CA ALA A 64 -18.79 -6.20 12.69
C ALA A 64 -20.30 -6.03 12.88
N GLN A 65 -20.86 -6.60 13.96
CA GLN A 65 -22.29 -6.55 14.24
C GLN A 65 -22.74 -5.16 14.67
N PHE A 66 -21.95 -4.46 15.48
CA PHE A 66 -22.22 -3.07 15.86
C PHE A 66 -22.36 -2.17 14.63
N ARG A 67 -21.49 -2.34 13.63
CA ARG A 67 -21.58 -1.60 12.37
C ARG A 67 -22.86 -1.91 11.62
N GLN A 68 -23.27 -3.18 11.53
CA GLN A 68 -24.52 -3.55 10.88
C GLN A 68 -25.71 -2.92 11.61
N ASN A 69 -25.73 -2.99 12.95
CA ASN A 69 -26.79 -2.43 13.78
C ASN A 69 -26.88 -0.92 13.67
N ALA A 70 -25.75 -0.22 13.74
CA ALA A 70 -25.68 1.22 13.57
C ALA A 70 -26.08 1.67 12.15
N ALA A 71 -25.75 0.87 11.12
CA ALA A 71 -26.18 1.12 9.75
C ALA A 71 -27.69 0.91 9.58
N ARG A 72 -28.25 -0.17 10.13
CA ARG A 72 -29.70 -0.46 10.12
C ARG A 72 -30.49 0.62 10.85
N ALA A 73 -29.96 1.13 11.95
CA ALA A 73 -30.55 2.22 12.73
C ALA A 73 -30.33 3.63 12.13
N LEU A 74 -29.67 3.73 10.97
CA LEU A 74 -29.36 5.00 10.28
C LEU A 74 -28.53 5.99 11.13
N LEU A 75 -27.73 5.48 12.07
CA LEU A 75 -26.89 6.30 12.96
C LEU A 75 -25.52 6.62 12.34
N LEU A 76 -25.12 5.87 11.32
CA LEU A 76 -23.92 6.17 10.56
C LEU A 76 -24.23 7.28 9.56
N PRO A 77 -23.56 8.45 9.62
CA PRO A 77 -23.83 9.53 8.68
C PRO A 77 -23.59 9.05 7.24
N GLY A 78 -24.40 9.53 6.30
CA GLY A 78 -24.25 9.26 4.86
C GLY A 78 -23.16 10.12 4.20
N VAL A 79 -22.95 9.96 2.89
CA VAL A 79 -22.06 10.80 2.07
C VAL A 79 -22.86 11.84 1.26
N GLY A 80 -24.10 12.13 1.67
CA GLY A 80 -25.04 13.01 0.96
C GLY A 80 -26.27 12.28 0.44
N ARG A 81 -27.20 13.02 -0.20
CA ARG A 81 -28.48 12.48 -0.68
C ARG A 81 -28.27 11.40 -1.76
N GLY A 82 -28.67 10.17 -1.47
CA GLY A 82 -28.86 9.09 -2.44
C GLY A 82 -27.62 8.25 -2.80
N LYS A 83 -26.44 8.49 -2.21
CA LYS A 83 -25.23 7.69 -2.49
C LYS A 83 -24.93 6.71 -1.37
N ARG A 84 -24.67 5.44 -1.72
CA ARG A 84 -24.22 4.40 -0.78
C ARG A 84 -22.84 4.79 -0.21
N THR A 85 -22.72 4.82 1.11
CA THR A 85 -21.43 5.03 1.79
C THR A 85 -20.49 3.86 1.49
N PRO A 86 -19.27 4.09 0.99
CA PRO A 86 -18.29 3.03 0.77
C PRO A 86 -18.04 2.20 2.05
N PHE A 87 -17.86 0.89 1.90
CA PHE A 87 -17.76 -0.06 3.01
C PHE A 87 -16.66 0.29 4.02
N TRP A 88 -15.48 0.70 3.54
CA TRP A 88 -14.36 1.10 4.39
C TRP A 88 -14.70 2.32 5.27
N LEU A 89 -15.44 3.29 4.72
CA LEU A 89 -15.85 4.50 5.43
C LEU A 89 -16.95 4.18 6.46
N GLN A 90 -17.82 3.21 6.15
CA GLN A 90 -18.78 2.68 7.14
C GLN A 90 -18.05 1.98 8.30
N ARG A 91 -16.99 1.21 8.02
CA ARG A 91 -16.17 0.57 9.07
C ARG A 91 -15.50 1.59 9.97
N LEU A 92 -14.89 2.63 9.39
CA LEU A 92 -14.24 3.69 10.15
C LEU A 92 -15.25 4.42 11.05
N ARG A 93 -16.36 4.90 10.49
CA ARG A 93 -17.40 5.61 11.24
C ARG A 93 -18.03 4.78 12.34
N ALA A 94 -18.25 3.49 12.10
CA ALA A 94 -18.77 2.59 13.13
C ALA A 94 -17.77 2.35 14.26
N LYS A 95 -16.48 2.27 13.94
CA LYS A 95 -15.42 2.17 14.95
C LYS A 95 -15.36 3.43 15.83
N ASP A 96 -15.39 4.61 15.20
CA ASP A 96 -15.38 5.90 15.92
C ASP A 96 -16.62 6.04 16.81
N LEU A 97 -17.81 5.72 16.28
CA LEU A 97 -19.05 5.72 17.03
C LEU A 97 -18.96 4.76 18.23
N LEU A 98 -18.48 3.53 18.02
CA LEU A 98 -18.32 2.53 19.07
C LEU A 98 -17.40 3.03 20.19
N GLN A 99 -16.27 3.66 19.86
CA GLN A 99 -15.33 4.21 20.85
C GLN A 99 -16.00 5.25 21.77
N VAL A 100 -16.89 6.08 21.22
CA VAL A 100 -17.62 7.10 22.00
C VAL A 100 -18.73 6.44 22.83
N VAL A 101 -19.55 5.58 22.22
CA VAL A 101 -20.73 5.02 22.90
C VAL A 101 -20.41 3.89 23.87
N ARG A 102 -19.21 3.29 23.83
CA ARG A 102 -18.76 2.29 24.81
C ARG A 102 -18.80 2.80 26.26
N ARG A 103 -18.73 4.12 26.47
CA ARG A 103 -18.82 4.74 27.80
C ARG A 103 -20.27 4.93 28.28
N LEU A 104 -21.24 4.83 27.38
CA LEU A 104 -22.66 5.01 27.63
C LEU A 104 -23.30 3.66 27.91
N LYS A 105 -23.63 3.39 29.18
CA LYS A 105 -24.17 2.09 29.63
C LYS A 105 -25.49 1.71 28.94
N ASP A 106 -26.30 2.70 28.58
CA ASP A 106 -27.67 2.49 28.08
C ASP A 106 -27.82 2.82 26.58
N PHE A 107 -26.74 2.78 25.79
CA PHE A 107 -26.86 3.05 24.35
C PHE A 107 -27.59 1.90 23.65
N PRO A 108 -28.79 2.12 23.05
CA PRO A 108 -29.65 1.03 22.57
C PRO A 108 -28.98 0.10 21.55
N ILE A 109 -28.11 0.65 20.70
CA ILE A 109 -27.41 -0.15 19.68
C ILE A 109 -26.34 -1.03 20.29
N VAL A 110 -25.72 -0.61 21.39
CA VAL A 110 -24.76 -1.47 22.10
C VAL A 110 -25.52 -2.65 22.69
N ALA A 111 -26.64 -2.40 23.38
CA ALA A 111 -27.49 -3.46 23.93
C ALA A 111 -28.00 -4.42 22.84
N GLU A 112 -28.48 -3.89 21.71
CA GLU A 112 -28.90 -4.71 20.57
C GLU A 112 -27.73 -5.52 20.00
N THR A 113 -26.53 -4.95 19.95
CA THR A 113 -25.34 -5.68 19.48
C THR A 113 -24.97 -6.82 20.41
N TYR A 114 -25.11 -6.66 21.73
CA TYR A 114 -24.95 -7.77 22.66
C TYR A 114 -25.98 -8.87 22.41
N ARG A 115 -27.28 -8.52 22.30
CA ARG A 115 -28.34 -9.49 22.00
C ARG A 115 -28.03 -10.26 20.72
N ASP A 116 -27.78 -9.54 19.63
CA ASP A 116 -27.53 -10.10 18.30
C ASP A 116 -26.29 -11.02 18.28
N CYS A 117 -25.19 -10.61 18.92
CA CYS A 117 -24.01 -11.46 19.02
C CYS A 117 -24.24 -12.71 19.87
N LEU A 118 -24.93 -12.59 21.02
CA LEU A 118 -25.09 -13.70 21.96
C LEU A 118 -26.17 -14.69 21.53
N GLU A 119 -27.24 -14.24 20.86
CA GLU A 119 -28.37 -15.09 20.49
C GLU A 119 -28.31 -15.54 19.03
N GLU A 120 -28.03 -14.64 18.09
CA GLU A 120 -28.14 -14.94 16.65
C GLU A 120 -26.82 -15.45 16.05
N VAL A 121 -25.68 -14.87 16.45
CA VAL A 121 -24.38 -15.18 15.83
C VAL A 121 -23.65 -16.32 16.53
N MET A 122 -23.65 -16.36 17.86
CA MET A 122 -22.83 -17.30 18.64
C MET A 122 -23.62 -18.40 19.36
N ASP A 123 -24.96 -18.31 19.41
CA ASP A 123 -25.83 -19.25 20.15
C ASP A 123 -25.33 -19.56 21.58
N LEU A 124 -25.21 -18.52 22.41
CA LEU A 124 -24.86 -18.66 23.81
C LEU A 124 -25.77 -19.66 24.57
N PRO A 125 -27.11 -19.67 24.39
CA PRO A 125 -27.97 -20.63 25.07
C PRO A 125 -27.57 -22.09 24.84
N HIS A 126 -27.20 -22.46 23.61
CA HIS A 126 -26.74 -23.80 23.30
C HIS A 126 -25.39 -24.13 23.95
N LEU A 127 -24.43 -23.19 23.91
CA LEU A 127 -23.15 -23.36 24.62
C LEU A 127 -23.33 -23.63 26.12
N LEU A 128 -24.23 -22.88 26.78
CA LEU A 128 -24.53 -23.08 28.20
C LEU A 128 -25.18 -24.43 28.48
N HIS A 129 -25.98 -24.95 27.53
CA HIS A 129 -26.53 -26.30 27.63
C HIS A 129 -25.43 -27.36 27.55
N LEU A 130 -24.51 -27.24 26.58
CA LEU A 130 -23.39 -28.16 26.42
C LEU A 130 -22.49 -28.20 27.67
N LEU A 131 -22.12 -27.04 28.22
CA LEU A 131 -21.30 -26.99 29.44
C LEU A 131 -22.01 -27.65 30.64
N ARG A 132 -23.32 -27.44 30.79
CA ARG A 132 -24.10 -28.11 31.85
C ARG A 132 -24.19 -29.62 31.64
N ALA A 133 -24.30 -30.08 30.40
CA ALA A 133 -24.32 -31.50 30.06
C ALA A 133 -22.97 -32.17 30.38
N ILE A 134 -21.86 -31.49 30.09
CA ILE A 134 -20.50 -31.92 30.49
C ILE A 134 -20.40 -31.99 32.02
N GLN A 135 -20.84 -30.96 32.75
CA GLN A 135 -20.82 -30.94 34.22
C GLN A 135 -21.65 -32.04 34.88
N ARG A 136 -22.78 -32.41 34.27
CA ARG A 136 -23.65 -33.50 34.75
C ARG A 136 -23.11 -34.89 34.39
N GLY A 137 -22.05 -34.97 33.59
CA GLY A 137 -21.51 -36.23 33.07
C GLY A 137 -22.36 -36.86 31.96
N GLU A 138 -23.31 -36.12 31.38
CA GLU A 138 -24.11 -36.55 30.24
C GLU A 138 -23.25 -36.56 28.95
N MET A 139 -22.27 -35.65 28.88
CA MET A 139 -21.26 -35.59 27.81
C MET A 139 -19.88 -35.91 28.38
N ARG A 140 -19.21 -36.92 27.81
CA ARG A 140 -17.85 -37.30 28.17
C ARG A 140 -16.85 -36.52 27.32
N VAL A 141 -15.81 -36.01 27.97
CA VAL A 141 -14.67 -35.35 27.32
C VAL A 141 -13.47 -36.29 27.44
N GLU A 142 -12.87 -36.66 26.31
CA GLU A 142 -11.68 -37.51 26.25
C GLU A 142 -10.50 -36.70 25.72
N VAL A 143 -9.35 -36.84 26.39
CA VAL A 143 -8.10 -36.23 25.96
C VAL A 143 -7.26 -37.28 25.28
N ILE A 144 -6.87 -37.01 24.03
CA ILE A 144 -6.02 -37.90 23.23
C ILE A 144 -4.81 -37.11 22.76
N GLU A 145 -3.63 -37.53 23.20
CA GLU A 145 -2.36 -37.05 22.69
C GLU A 145 -1.91 -37.95 21.53
N SER A 146 -1.54 -37.36 20.41
CA SER A 146 -1.15 -38.10 19.21
C SER A 146 0.03 -37.44 18.53
N VAL A 147 0.97 -38.26 18.06
CA VAL A 147 2.14 -37.81 17.29
C VAL A 147 1.73 -37.28 15.91
N ASN A 148 0.65 -37.83 15.35
CA ASN A 148 0.11 -37.41 14.05
C ASN A 148 -1.30 -36.85 14.22
N PRO A 149 -1.68 -35.78 13.50
CA PRO A 149 -3.04 -35.26 13.55
C PRO A 149 -4.04 -36.29 13.01
N SER A 150 -5.16 -36.46 13.71
CA SER A 150 -6.28 -37.29 13.26
C SER A 150 -6.91 -36.72 11.98
N PRO A 151 -7.72 -37.50 11.22
CA PRO A 151 -8.39 -36.97 10.02
C PRO A 151 -9.23 -35.70 10.27
N VAL A 152 -9.88 -35.59 11.44
CA VAL A 152 -10.64 -34.39 11.83
C VAL A 152 -9.70 -33.22 12.14
N ALA A 153 -8.61 -33.47 12.87
CA ALA A 153 -7.60 -32.45 13.17
C ALA A 153 -6.85 -31.99 11.91
N GLN A 154 -6.65 -32.86 10.92
CA GLN A 154 -6.06 -32.51 9.63
C GLN A 154 -6.93 -31.50 8.89
N SER A 155 -8.27 -31.66 8.89
CA SER A 155 -9.19 -30.69 8.28
C SER A 155 -9.03 -29.30 8.89
N LEU A 156 -8.98 -29.21 10.22
CA LEU A 156 -8.73 -27.96 10.96
C LEU A 156 -7.36 -27.34 10.66
N LEU A 157 -6.32 -28.18 10.50
CA LEU A 157 -4.98 -27.73 10.14
C LEU A 157 -4.90 -27.23 8.69
N TRP A 158 -5.64 -27.83 7.76
CA TRP A 158 -5.72 -27.35 6.38
C TRP A 158 -6.33 -25.95 6.32
N ASP A 159 -7.37 -25.67 7.10
CA ASP A 159 -7.97 -24.33 7.19
C ASP A 159 -6.99 -23.29 7.78
N LEU A 160 -6.15 -23.68 8.74
CA LEU A 160 -5.08 -22.84 9.29
C LEU A 160 -4.00 -22.58 8.24
N ILE A 161 -3.57 -23.62 7.52
CA ILE A 161 -2.60 -23.51 6.45
C ILE A 161 -3.16 -22.65 5.32
N GLU A 162 -4.44 -22.78 4.95
CA GLU A 162 -5.08 -21.93 3.94
C GLU A 162 -5.05 -20.46 4.38
N PHE A 163 -5.44 -20.16 5.61
CA PHE A 163 -5.39 -18.81 6.16
C PHE A 163 -3.96 -18.22 6.13
N TYR A 164 -2.96 -18.96 6.61
CA TYR A 164 -1.55 -18.50 6.68
C TYR A 164 -0.74 -18.69 5.38
N MET A 165 -1.18 -19.48 4.41
CA MET A 165 -0.50 -19.64 3.12
C MET A 165 -1.00 -18.61 2.12
N TYR A 166 -2.27 -18.19 2.22
CA TYR A 166 -2.89 -17.26 1.26
C TYR A 166 -3.04 -15.81 1.76
N GLU A 167 -3.03 -15.49 3.07
CA GLU A 167 -2.79 -14.09 3.51
C GLU A 167 -1.45 -13.57 2.97
N TRP A 168 -0.49 -14.49 2.75
CA TRP A 168 0.82 -14.18 2.21
C TRP A 168 0.86 -13.99 0.68
N ASP A 169 -0.24 -14.24 -0.03
CA ASP A 169 -0.33 -14.17 -1.48
C ASP A 169 -1.25 -13.04 -1.99
N THR A 170 -1.41 -11.97 -1.20
CA THR A 170 -1.91 -10.70 -1.76
C THR A 170 -0.89 -10.18 -2.77
N PRO A 171 -1.27 -9.90 -4.05
CA PRO A 171 -0.34 -9.43 -5.06
C PRO A 171 0.44 -8.22 -4.53
N LYS A 172 1.76 -8.17 -4.76
CA LYS A 172 2.62 -7.08 -4.26
C LYS A 172 2.04 -5.67 -4.51
N ALA A 173 1.30 -5.50 -5.61
CA ALA A 173 0.58 -4.29 -5.96
C ALA A 173 -0.56 -3.94 -4.97
N GLU A 174 -1.31 -4.92 -4.48
CA GLU A 174 -2.40 -4.72 -3.53
C GLU A 174 -1.88 -4.45 -2.11
N ARG A 175 -0.77 -5.10 -1.71
CA ARG A 175 -0.02 -4.71 -0.49
C ARG A 175 0.53 -3.30 -0.58
N GLN A 176 1.20 -2.94 -1.68
CA GLN A 176 1.69 -1.58 -1.89
C GLN A 176 0.52 -0.59 -1.83
N LEU A 177 -0.62 -0.88 -2.45
CA LEU A 177 -1.82 -0.05 -2.34
C LEU A 177 -2.33 0.07 -0.89
N GLN A 178 -2.30 -1.00 -0.09
CA GLN A 178 -2.70 -0.98 1.33
C GLN A 178 -1.71 -0.20 2.19
N THR A 179 -0.39 -0.46 2.08
CA THR A 179 0.67 0.28 2.79
C THR A 179 0.68 1.76 2.42
N LEU A 180 0.47 2.09 1.14
CA LEU A 180 0.34 3.47 0.65
C LEU A 180 -0.99 4.13 1.06
N ALA A 181 -2.05 3.35 1.32
CA ALA A 181 -3.35 3.84 1.77
C ALA A 181 -3.45 3.99 3.30
N VAL A 182 -2.55 3.37 4.08
CA VAL A 182 -2.47 3.55 5.53
C VAL A 182 -1.97 4.97 5.83
N ASN A 183 -2.93 5.81 6.20
CA ASN A 183 -2.82 7.14 6.80
C ASN A 183 -1.71 8.06 6.28
N ARG A 184 -2.15 9.00 5.42
CA ARG A 184 -1.44 10.22 5.01
C ARG A 184 -0.83 11.01 6.17
N ASP A 185 -1.35 10.87 7.39
CA ASP A 185 -0.90 11.56 8.61
C ASP A 185 -0.07 10.67 9.57
N LEU A 186 -0.16 9.33 9.51
CA LEU A 186 0.72 8.43 10.30
C LEU A 186 2.06 8.19 9.62
N LEU A 187 2.08 8.18 8.29
CA LEU A 187 3.34 8.27 7.55
C LEU A 187 4.13 9.52 7.99
N GLN A 188 3.46 10.65 8.27
CA GLN A 188 4.13 11.91 8.63
C GLN A 188 4.92 11.88 9.94
N ASP A 189 4.58 10.99 10.88
CA ASP A 189 5.26 10.89 12.18
C ASP A 189 6.23 9.68 12.25
N LEU A 190 6.12 8.73 11.32
CA LEU A 190 7.01 7.56 11.19
C LEU A 190 8.17 7.74 10.18
N LEU A 191 8.17 8.82 9.40
CA LEU A 191 9.07 9.07 8.27
C LEU A 191 10.42 9.71 8.64
N GLN A 192 10.98 9.42 9.82
CA GLN A 192 12.38 9.82 10.06
C GLN A 192 13.37 8.88 9.37
N ASP A 193 13.03 7.59 9.16
CA ASP A 193 13.97 6.58 8.62
C ASP A 193 13.30 5.41 7.83
N VAL A 194 12.32 5.67 6.96
CA VAL A 194 11.74 4.59 6.12
C VAL A 194 12.21 4.72 4.67
N ASP A 195 12.76 3.62 4.14
CA ASP A 195 13.15 3.50 2.73
C ASP A 195 11.88 3.41 1.86
N LEU A 196 11.49 4.55 1.26
CA LEU A 196 10.30 4.70 0.42
C LEU A 196 10.59 4.31 -1.05
N ALA A 197 11.84 3.99 -1.39
CA ALA A 197 12.23 3.61 -2.75
C ALA A 197 11.42 2.41 -3.27
N ASP A 198 11.10 1.45 -2.41
CA ASP A 198 10.30 0.26 -2.76
C ASP A 198 8.79 0.54 -2.94
N LEU A 199 8.33 1.69 -2.43
CA LEU A 199 6.92 2.08 -2.42
C LEU A 199 6.56 3.00 -3.59
N LEU A 200 7.50 3.82 -4.05
CA LEU A 200 7.32 4.72 -5.19
C LEU A 200 7.68 4.01 -6.51
N ARG A 201 6.85 4.20 -7.56
CA ARG A 201 7.20 3.69 -8.89
C ARG A 201 8.27 4.60 -9.53
N PRO A 202 9.38 4.07 -10.07
CA PRO A 202 10.43 4.89 -10.71
C PRO A 202 9.87 5.78 -11.83
N GLU A 203 8.92 5.26 -12.61
CA GLU A 203 8.23 6.00 -13.66
C GLU A 203 7.43 7.20 -13.13
N ALA A 204 6.86 7.09 -11.92
CA ALA A 204 6.15 8.19 -11.29
C ALA A 204 7.13 9.29 -10.86
N VAL A 205 8.24 8.93 -10.23
CA VAL A 205 9.29 9.86 -9.80
C VAL A 205 9.84 10.62 -11.01
N ALA A 206 10.26 9.90 -12.07
CA ALA A 206 10.78 10.50 -13.30
C ALA A 206 9.77 11.42 -13.99
N ALA A 207 8.49 11.02 -14.05
CA ALA A 207 7.45 11.82 -14.68
C ALA A 207 7.11 13.10 -13.89
N ILE A 208 7.16 13.07 -12.55
CA ILE A 208 6.99 14.29 -11.73
C ILE A 208 8.22 15.19 -11.89
N HIS A 209 9.44 14.63 -11.77
CA HIS A 209 10.68 15.39 -11.91
C HIS A 209 10.77 16.10 -13.27
N GLY A 210 10.52 15.38 -14.38
CA GLY A 210 10.56 15.97 -15.72
C GLY A 210 9.52 17.08 -15.94
N ARG A 211 8.39 17.02 -15.24
CA ARG A 211 7.38 18.08 -15.28
C ARG A 211 7.80 19.30 -14.46
N LEU A 212 8.28 19.10 -13.24
CA LEU A 212 8.73 20.18 -12.35
C LEU A 212 9.92 20.94 -12.94
N GLN A 213 10.79 20.22 -13.67
CA GLN A 213 11.95 20.81 -14.33
C GLN A 213 11.66 21.34 -15.75
N HIS A 214 10.42 21.22 -16.24
CA HIS A 214 10.04 21.62 -17.61
C HIS A 214 10.83 20.92 -18.73
N THR A 215 11.42 19.75 -18.46
CA THR A 215 12.20 18.97 -19.44
C THR A 215 11.33 17.98 -20.22
N ALA A 216 10.14 17.64 -19.73
CA ALA A 216 9.21 16.78 -20.47
C ALA A 216 8.68 17.49 -21.74
N LEU A 217 8.48 16.72 -22.81
CA LEU A 217 8.06 17.21 -24.14
C LEU A 217 6.85 18.16 -24.13
N HIS A 218 5.91 17.96 -23.22
CA HIS A 218 4.68 18.77 -23.11
C HIS A 218 4.79 19.94 -22.13
N SER A 219 5.92 20.07 -21.41
CA SER A 219 6.18 21.11 -20.42
C SER A 219 7.25 22.12 -20.83
N GLN A 220 7.88 21.94 -21.99
CA GLN A 220 8.90 22.86 -22.52
C GLN A 220 8.28 24.20 -22.94
N ALA A 221 9.08 25.27 -22.81
CA ALA A 221 8.72 26.62 -23.20
C ALA A 221 8.66 26.74 -24.72
N ARG A 222 7.56 27.33 -25.18
CA ARG A 222 7.22 27.59 -26.59
C ARG A 222 7.31 29.07 -26.96
N SER A 223 7.38 29.95 -25.96
CA SER A 223 7.52 31.39 -26.17
C SER A 223 8.52 32.02 -25.20
N VAL A 224 8.87 33.28 -25.50
CA VAL A 224 9.75 34.13 -24.67
C VAL A 224 9.14 34.35 -23.30
N GLU A 225 7.82 34.52 -23.23
CA GLU A 225 7.07 34.73 -21.99
C GLU A 225 7.06 33.48 -21.11
N GLU A 226 6.92 32.29 -21.70
CA GLU A 226 7.00 31.02 -20.96
C GLU A 226 8.41 30.82 -20.38
N LEU A 227 9.46 31.16 -21.14
CA LEU A 227 10.84 31.12 -20.62
C LEU A 227 11.04 32.08 -19.44
N ALA A 228 10.48 33.28 -19.51
CA ALA A 228 10.56 34.24 -18.40
C ALA A 228 9.87 33.73 -17.13
N LEU A 229 8.72 33.06 -17.28
CA LEU A 229 8.01 32.42 -16.17
C LEU A 229 8.85 31.29 -15.55
N PHE A 230 9.49 30.44 -16.37
CA PHE A 230 10.32 29.36 -15.86
C PHE A 230 11.53 29.87 -15.06
N LEU A 231 12.11 31.01 -15.46
CA LEU A 231 13.18 31.65 -14.68
C LEU A 231 12.68 32.24 -13.36
N GLN A 232 11.42 32.68 -13.27
CA GLN A 232 10.80 33.07 -12.00
C GLN A 232 10.52 31.85 -11.09
N GLU A 233 10.05 30.75 -11.67
CA GLU A 233 9.71 29.52 -10.93
C GLU A 233 10.95 28.75 -10.47
N LEU A 234 11.88 28.44 -11.39
CA LEU A 234 13.09 27.65 -11.12
C LEU A 234 14.20 28.48 -10.46
N GLY A 235 14.20 29.80 -10.66
CA GLY A 235 15.17 30.72 -10.09
C GLY A 235 16.38 30.98 -10.98
N ASP A 236 17.31 30.02 -11.08
CA ASP A 236 18.54 30.15 -11.87
C ASP A 236 18.69 29.01 -12.88
N LEU A 237 19.07 29.36 -14.12
CA LEU A 237 19.36 28.40 -15.18
C LEU A 237 20.59 28.80 -15.98
N SER A 238 21.45 27.83 -16.29
CA SER A 238 22.50 27.98 -17.30
C SER A 238 21.93 27.99 -18.72
N THR A 239 22.70 28.51 -19.69
CA THR A 239 22.28 28.50 -21.11
C THR A 239 21.99 27.09 -21.63
N SER A 240 22.76 26.08 -21.20
CA SER A 240 22.52 24.67 -21.54
C SER A 240 21.25 24.12 -20.90
N GLU A 241 20.94 24.51 -19.67
CA GLU A 241 19.73 24.10 -18.97
C GLU A 241 18.48 24.73 -19.58
N ILE A 242 18.58 25.98 -20.05
CA ILE A 242 17.50 26.63 -20.79
C ILE A 242 17.23 25.86 -22.09
N ALA A 243 18.26 25.47 -22.84
CA ALA A 243 18.11 24.70 -24.08
C ALA A 243 17.39 23.34 -23.88
N GLN A 244 17.54 22.71 -22.71
CA GLN A 244 16.82 21.46 -22.37
C GLN A 244 15.33 21.68 -22.06
N ARG A 245 14.93 22.93 -21.83
CA ARG A 245 13.58 23.34 -21.38
C ARG A 245 12.82 24.14 -22.43
N THR A 246 13.40 24.36 -23.61
CA THR A 246 12.80 25.12 -24.72
C THR A 246 12.60 24.23 -25.94
N THR A 247 11.51 24.46 -26.69
CA THR A 247 11.26 23.72 -27.94
C THR A 247 12.08 24.23 -29.12
N ALA A 248 12.57 25.47 -29.04
CA ALA A 248 13.37 26.14 -30.05
C ALA A 248 14.73 26.58 -29.49
N ASP A 249 15.60 27.11 -30.36
CA ASP A 249 16.87 27.72 -29.95
C ASP A 249 16.62 28.87 -28.96
N PRO A 250 17.19 28.79 -27.74
CA PRO A 250 16.94 29.79 -26.71
C PRO A 250 17.72 31.10 -26.90
N ALA A 251 18.77 31.13 -27.75
CA ALA A 251 19.62 32.30 -27.93
C ALA A 251 18.85 33.61 -28.23
N PRO A 252 17.91 33.67 -29.19
CA PRO A 252 17.14 34.89 -29.45
C PRO A 252 16.25 35.31 -28.27
N TRP A 253 15.67 34.35 -27.54
CA TRP A 253 14.80 34.62 -26.40
C TRP A 253 15.58 35.17 -25.21
N ILE A 254 16.76 34.60 -24.94
CA ILE A 254 17.69 35.09 -23.91
C ILE A 254 18.14 36.51 -24.27
N ALA A 255 18.53 36.77 -25.52
CA ALA A 255 18.97 38.10 -25.96
C ALA A 255 17.86 39.16 -25.81
N GLN A 256 16.62 38.83 -26.14
CA GLN A 256 15.48 39.72 -25.98
C GLN A 256 15.16 40.01 -24.50
N LEU A 257 15.17 38.98 -23.64
CA LEU A 257 14.92 39.15 -22.21
C LEU A 257 16.05 39.90 -21.50
N ALA A 258 17.30 39.67 -21.89
CA ALA A 258 18.45 40.39 -21.36
C ALA A 258 18.45 41.86 -21.82
N GLY A 259 18.13 42.12 -23.09
CA GLY A 259 18.02 43.48 -23.63
C GLY A 259 16.91 44.31 -23.00
N THR A 260 15.85 43.66 -22.50
CA THR A 260 14.75 44.30 -21.75
C THR A 260 14.97 44.30 -20.22
N GLN A 261 16.15 43.88 -19.75
CA GLN A 261 16.50 43.76 -18.32
C GLN A 261 15.56 42.88 -17.48
N ARG A 262 14.80 41.99 -18.13
CA ARG A 262 13.91 41.03 -17.44
C ARG A 262 14.67 39.84 -16.88
N ILE A 263 15.84 39.55 -17.41
CA ILE A 263 16.78 38.55 -16.89
C ILE A 263 18.17 39.17 -16.76
N VAL A 264 18.92 38.71 -15.78
CA VAL A 264 20.28 39.17 -15.48
C VAL A 264 21.19 37.95 -15.42
N GLN A 265 22.38 38.08 -15.99
CA GLN A 265 23.41 37.06 -15.85
C GLN A 265 24.20 37.31 -14.56
N LEU A 266 24.17 36.33 -13.66
CA LEU A 266 24.91 36.35 -12.40
C LEU A 266 25.92 35.21 -12.38
N ALA A 267 27.09 35.48 -11.81
CA ALA A 267 28.13 34.48 -11.58
C ALA A 267 27.84 33.82 -10.22
N ILE A 268 27.06 32.74 -10.24
CA ILE A 268 26.64 32.05 -9.01
C ILE A 268 27.77 31.11 -8.56
N PRO A 269 28.22 31.20 -7.29
CA PRO A 269 29.27 30.33 -6.78
C PRO A 269 28.74 28.91 -6.61
N THR A 270 29.46 27.95 -7.19
CA THR A 270 29.23 26.50 -7.04
C THR A 270 30.44 25.86 -6.36
N SER A 271 30.34 24.59 -5.93
CA SER A 271 31.49 23.88 -5.36
C SER A 271 32.67 23.73 -6.33
N HIS A 272 32.42 23.81 -7.64
CA HIS A 272 33.43 23.69 -8.70
C HIS A 272 33.88 25.06 -9.26
N GLY A 273 33.47 26.17 -8.64
CA GLY A 273 33.79 27.53 -9.07
C GLY A 273 32.56 28.34 -9.45
N SER A 274 32.77 29.57 -9.92
CA SER A 274 31.66 30.45 -10.28
C SER A 274 31.14 30.12 -11.68
N GLN A 275 29.83 29.89 -11.81
CA GLN A 275 29.19 29.60 -13.09
C GLN A 275 28.24 30.74 -13.47
N ALA A 276 28.32 31.21 -14.72
CA ALA A 276 27.40 32.21 -15.23
C ALA A 276 26.01 31.58 -15.47
N ARG A 277 24.99 32.08 -14.77
CA ARG A 277 23.61 31.62 -14.85
C ARG A 277 22.66 32.81 -15.02
N TRP A 278 21.55 32.57 -15.70
CA TRP A 278 20.48 33.54 -15.92
C TRP A 278 19.48 33.45 -14.79
N VAL A 279 19.13 34.60 -14.23
CA VAL A 279 18.16 34.77 -13.13
C VAL A 279 17.15 35.82 -13.56
N ALA A 280 15.89 35.68 -13.16
CA ALA A 280 14.89 36.73 -13.36
C ALA A 280 15.33 38.03 -12.67
N GLY A 281 15.14 39.18 -13.32
CA GLY A 281 15.60 40.48 -12.80
C GLY A 281 15.03 40.82 -11.42
N GLU A 282 13.79 40.40 -11.16
CA GLU A 282 13.11 40.55 -9.87
C GLU A 282 13.80 39.75 -8.73
N LEU A 283 14.43 38.64 -9.07
CA LEU A 283 15.14 37.77 -8.12
C LEU A 283 16.63 38.11 -8.02
N ALA A 284 17.16 38.96 -8.90
CA ALA A 284 18.59 39.25 -8.96
C ALA A 284 19.14 39.78 -7.63
N ASN A 285 18.40 40.67 -6.96
CA ASN A 285 18.79 41.20 -5.65
C ASN A 285 18.78 40.14 -4.54
N GLU A 286 17.84 39.20 -4.58
CA GLU A 286 17.79 38.08 -3.64
C GLU A 286 19.02 37.18 -3.83
N TYR A 287 19.37 36.84 -5.06
CA TYR A 287 20.59 36.06 -5.37
C TYR A 287 21.87 36.78 -4.97
N ARG A 288 21.95 38.10 -5.19
CA ARG A 288 23.12 38.90 -4.77
C ARG A 288 23.30 38.86 -3.26
N LYS A 289 22.23 39.04 -2.48
CA LYS A 289 22.25 38.95 -1.02
C LYS A 289 22.51 37.53 -0.51
N ALA A 290 22.05 36.50 -1.21
CA ALA A 290 22.28 35.11 -0.81
C ALA A 290 23.77 34.71 -0.90
N PHE A 291 24.48 35.21 -1.91
CA PHE A 291 25.85 34.81 -2.23
C PHE A 291 26.91 35.92 -2.04
N GLY A 292 26.51 37.13 -1.64
CA GLY A 292 27.41 38.28 -1.47
C GLY A 292 27.94 38.85 -2.79
N LEU A 293 27.19 38.69 -3.88
CA LEU A 293 27.61 39.13 -5.22
C LEU A 293 27.60 40.67 -5.32
N PRO A 294 28.41 41.25 -6.23
CA PRO A 294 28.38 42.69 -6.47
C PRO A 294 27.00 43.17 -6.92
N GLY A 295 26.54 44.28 -6.34
CA GLY A 295 25.37 45.03 -6.81
C GLY A 295 25.66 45.79 -8.11
N ASP A 296 24.64 46.49 -8.62
CA ASP A 296 24.80 47.33 -9.82
C ASP A 296 25.81 48.47 -9.59
N ASP A 297 25.98 48.90 -8.33
CA ASP A 297 26.98 49.88 -7.90
C ASP A 297 28.38 49.26 -7.65
N ASN A 298 28.57 48.00 -8.03
CA ASN A 298 29.81 47.21 -7.92
C ASN A 298 30.31 46.93 -6.50
N TRP A 299 29.51 47.27 -5.47
CA TRP A 299 29.77 46.92 -4.07
C TRP A 299 29.23 45.53 -3.73
N SER A 300 30.02 44.74 -3.00
CA SER A 300 29.56 43.44 -2.48
C SER A 300 28.43 43.66 -1.47
N MET A 301 27.32 42.95 -1.68
CA MET A 301 26.19 43.00 -0.75
C MET A 301 26.47 42.15 0.49
N PRO A 302 26.03 42.59 1.68
CA PRO A 302 26.11 41.74 2.86
C PRO A 302 25.29 40.47 2.65
N ILE A 303 25.84 39.36 3.12
CA ILE A 303 25.17 38.07 3.03
C ILE A 303 23.98 38.05 3.99
N GLU A 304 22.79 37.77 3.47
CA GLU A 304 21.56 37.63 4.25
C GLU A 304 21.09 36.18 4.23
N ASP A 305 20.98 35.56 5.41
CA ASP A 305 20.51 34.16 5.51
C ASP A 305 19.08 34.00 5.02
N ALA A 306 18.21 35.01 5.21
CA ALA A 306 16.85 35.00 4.67
C ALA A 306 16.82 34.87 3.13
N ALA A 307 17.78 35.50 2.44
CA ALA A 307 17.90 35.39 0.99
C ALA A 307 18.39 33.99 0.57
N ARG A 308 19.32 33.39 1.33
CA ARG A 308 19.73 32.00 1.10
C ARG A 308 18.59 31.01 1.29
N GLN A 309 17.78 31.20 2.35
CA GLN A 309 16.58 30.39 2.61
C GLN A 309 15.59 30.47 1.45
N ALA A 310 15.36 31.67 0.89
CA ALA A 310 14.47 31.85 -0.24
C ALA A 310 14.97 31.12 -1.52
N VAL A 311 16.27 31.21 -1.82
CA VAL A 311 16.89 30.49 -2.94
C VAL A 311 16.80 28.98 -2.74
N LEU A 312 17.12 28.48 -1.53
CA LEU A 312 17.02 27.06 -1.21
C LEU A 312 15.58 26.54 -1.32
N ALA A 313 14.61 27.27 -0.77
CA ALA A 313 13.20 26.89 -0.83
C ALA A 313 12.67 26.84 -2.27
N ARG A 314 13.11 27.78 -3.12
CA ARG A 314 12.78 27.77 -4.55
C ARG A 314 13.39 26.56 -5.25
N TYR A 315 14.66 26.27 -5.00
CA TYR A 315 15.32 25.09 -5.56
C TYR A 315 14.64 23.78 -5.16
N LEU A 316 14.38 23.57 -3.87
CA LEU A 316 13.78 22.33 -3.35
C LEU A 316 12.38 22.06 -3.89
N ARG A 317 11.60 23.11 -4.19
CA ARG A 317 10.26 23.01 -4.78
C ARG A 317 10.27 22.36 -6.17
N HIS A 318 11.37 22.45 -6.91
CA HIS A 318 11.47 22.00 -8.31
C HIS A 318 12.54 20.94 -8.56
N ALA A 319 13.48 20.73 -7.63
CA ALA A 319 14.56 19.76 -7.78
C ALA A 319 14.08 18.30 -7.84
N GLY A 320 12.99 17.96 -7.14
CA GLY A 320 12.61 16.57 -6.88
C GLY A 320 13.42 16.00 -5.71
N ALA A 321 13.75 14.70 -5.75
CA ALA A 321 14.63 14.07 -4.77
C ALA A 321 16.07 14.51 -4.99
N THR A 322 16.68 15.09 -3.96
CA THR A 322 18.02 15.65 -4.03
C THR A 322 18.82 15.37 -2.76
N THR A 323 20.13 15.25 -2.88
CA THR A 323 21.03 15.03 -1.74
C THR A 323 21.70 16.34 -1.32
N VAL A 324 22.28 16.37 -0.12
CA VAL A 324 23.09 17.51 0.34
C VAL A 324 24.23 17.81 -0.64
N ASP A 325 24.89 16.76 -1.15
CA ASP A 325 25.98 16.89 -2.11
C ASP A 325 25.51 17.54 -3.42
N ALA A 326 24.31 17.18 -3.91
CA ALA A 326 23.74 17.78 -5.11
C ALA A 326 23.38 19.26 -4.91
N ILE A 327 22.88 19.64 -3.73
CA ILE A 327 22.62 21.04 -3.38
C ILE A 327 23.94 21.82 -3.33
N CYS A 328 24.95 21.30 -2.64
CA CYS A 328 26.28 21.92 -2.56
C CYS A 328 26.99 22.01 -3.92
N ALA A 329 26.74 21.04 -4.81
CA ALA A 329 27.21 21.08 -6.19
C ALA A 329 26.56 22.23 -6.98
N ARG A 330 25.28 22.51 -6.74
CA ARG A 330 24.55 23.59 -7.44
C ARG A 330 24.84 24.97 -6.85
N TYR A 331 24.95 25.09 -5.54
CA TYR A 331 25.15 26.34 -4.80
C TYR A 331 26.22 26.15 -3.73
N ALA A 332 27.18 27.07 -3.64
CA ALA A 332 28.23 27.08 -2.62
C ALA A 332 27.70 27.55 -1.24
N PHE A 333 26.67 26.90 -0.72
CA PHE A 333 26.19 27.14 0.64
C PHE A 333 27.17 26.57 1.67
N PRO A 334 27.37 27.25 2.83
CA PRO A 334 28.13 26.66 3.93
C PRO A 334 27.44 25.38 4.42
N VAL A 335 28.17 24.27 4.47
CA VAL A 335 27.62 22.93 4.82
C VAL A 335 26.92 22.94 6.19
N ALA A 336 27.51 23.59 7.19
CA ALA A 336 26.93 23.70 8.52
C ALA A 336 25.60 24.47 8.53
N TRP A 337 25.49 25.53 7.74
CA TRP A 337 24.26 26.29 7.58
C TRP A 337 23.19 25.47 6.86
N LEU A 338 23.56 24.79 5.77
CA LEU A 338 22.63 23.97 4.99
C LEU A 338 22.06 22.81 5.82
N ALA A 339 22.89 22.12 6.61
CA ALA A 339 22.43 21.07 7.51
C ALA A 339 21.39 21.59 8.52
N THR A 340 21.70 22.72 9.18
CA THR A 340 20.79 23.35 10.16
C THR A 340 19.46 23.76 9.51
N GLU A 341 19.52 24.33 8.30
CA GLU A 341 18.34 24.79 7.58
C GLU A 341 17.48 23.62 7.08
N LEU A 342 18.10 22.52 6.60
CA LEU A 342 17.37 21.30 6.23
C LEU A 342 16.72 20.64 7.43
N GLU A 343 17.39 20.58 8.58
CA GLU A 343 16.80 20.11 9.84
C GLU A 343 15.58 20.95 10.24
N ARG A 344 15.68 22.29 10.14
CA ARG A 344 14.56 23.21 10.38
C ARG A 344 13.38 22.92 9.44
N LEU A 345 13.64 22.76 8.14
CA LEU A 345 12.60 22.49 7.13
C LEU A 345 11.93 21.13 7.32
N VAL A 346 12.68 20.13 7.79
CA VAL A 346 12.15 18.81 8.15
C VAL A 346 11.29 18.92 9.41
N ALA A 347 11.74 19.65 10.44
CA ALA A 347 10.97 19.88 11.67
C ALA A 347 9.65 20.64 11.40
N GLU A 348 9.66 21.59 10.46
CA GLU A 348 8.48 22.32 9.98
C GLU A 348 7.59 21.53 9.03
N LYS A 349 7.95 20.28 8.72
CA LYS A 349 7.24 19.39 7.78
C LYS A 349 7.10 19.98 6.36
N ALA A 350 7.97 20.91 5.97
CA ALA A 350 8.01 21.50 4.63
C ALA A 350 8.75 20.57 3.65
N VAL A 351 9.78 19.87 4.12
CA VAL A 351 10.61 18.95 3.36
C VAL A 351 10.59 17.59 4.05
N ALA A 352 10.53 16.52 3.26
CA ALA A 352 10.67 15.15 3.74
C ALA A 352 12.12 14.67 3.58
N HIS A 353 12.62 13.93 4.57
CA HIS A 353 13.95 13.32 4.58
C HIS A 353 13.80 11.80 4.48
N GLY A 354 14.60 11.14 3.65
CA GLY A 354 14.56 9.69 3.48
C GLY A 354 15.13 9.24 2.14
N ARG A 355 14.90 7.99 1.76
CA ARG A 355 15.27 7.47 0.43
C ARG A 355 14.04 7.36 -0.45
N PHE A 356 14.02 8.10 -1.56
CA PHE A 356 12.86 8.16 -2.46
C PHE A 356 13.19 7.57 -3.84
N THR A 357 14.45 7.63 -4.24
CA THR A 357 14.97 7.04 -5.48
C THR A 357 15.58 5.66 -5.18
N PRO A 358 15.30 4.62 -5.99
CA PRO A 358 16.01 3.35 -5.91
C PRO A 358 17.52 3.54 -6.06
N ASP A 359 18.31 2.81 -5.27
CA ASP A 359 19.78 2.84 -5.30
C ASP A 359 20.42 4.19 -4.94
N ALA A 360 19.69 5.09 -4.26
CA ALA A 360 20.24 6.36 -3.80
C ALA A 360 21.42 6.13 -2.82
N PRO A 361 22.60 6.72 -3.06
CA PRO A 361 23.79 6.48 -2.24
C PRO A 361 23.71 7.10 -0.84
N ALA A 362 22.84 8.09 -0.66
CA ALA A 362 22.66 8.83 0.58
C ALA A 362 21.18 9.16 0.79
N ALA A 363 20.84 9.64 1.99
CA ALA A 363 19.52 10.18 2.24
C ALA A 363 19.25 11.42 1.37
N GLU A 364 18.02 11.50 0.89
CA GLU A 364 17.52 12.54 -0.01
C GLU A 364 16.51 13.43 0.74
N TYR A 365 16.34 14.62 0.20
CA TYR A 365 15.37 15.62 0.62
C TYR A 365 14.41 15.90 -0.54
N VAL A 366 13.11 15.93 -0.25
CA VAL A 366 12.06 16.20 -1.23
C VAL A 366 11.06 17.19 -0.65
N ASP A 367 10.66 18.20 -1.43
CA ASP A 367 9.54 19.07 -1.06
C ASP A 367 8.25 18.26 -0.82
N ARG A 368 7.53 18.58 0.25
CA ARG A 368 6.35 17.81 0.66
C ARG A 368 5.27 17.73 -0.44
N GLN A 369 4.99 18.84 -1.14
CA GLN A 369 3.97 18.82 -2.19
C GLN A 369 4.40 17.96 -3.37
N THR A 370 5.69 17.96 -3.68
CA THR A 370 6.30 17.11 -4.71
C THR A 370 6.19 15.63 -4.35
N LEU A 371 6.51 15.25 -3.11
CA LEU A 371 6.35 13.87 -2.63
C LEU A 371 4.88 13.41 -2.72
N GLU A 372 3.92 14.26 -2.34
CA GLU A 372 2.50 13.96 -2.48
C GLU A 372 2.06 13.77 -3.94
N GLN A 373 2.66 14.51 -4.88
CA GLN A 373 2.41 14.31 -6.31
C GLN A 373 2.98 12.97 -6.80
N MET A 374 4.20 12.62 -6.40
CA MET A 374 4.84 11.33 -6.72
C MET A 374 4.02 10.16 -6.20
N HIS A 375 3.55 10.25 -4.96
CA HIS A 375 2.71 9.24 -4.33
C HIS A 375 1.35 9.12 -5.05
N ARG A 376 0.64 10.22 -5.31
CA ARG A 376 -0.64 10.18 -6.05
C ARG A 376 -0.49 9.57 -7.44
N ARG A 377 0.63 9.87 -8.12
CA ARG A 377 0.90 9.30 -9.44
C ARG A 377 1.19 7.80 -9.35
N THR A 378 1.97 7.37 -8.37
CA THR A 378 2.23 5.94 -8.10
C THR A 378 0.93 5.18 -7.86
N LEU A 379 0.04 5.69 -7.00
CA LEU A 379 -1.28 5.09 -6.77
C LEU A 379 -2.13 5.04 -8.05
N SER A 380 -2.05 6.06 -8.91
CA SER A 380 -2.76 6.07 -10.19
C SER A 380 -2.26 4.97 -11.14
N ILE A 381 -0.95 4.72 -11.17
CA ILE A 381 -0.34 3.63 -11.94
C ILE A 381 -0.80 2.27 -11.40
N LEU A 382 -0.63 2.03 -10.10
CA LEU A 382 -1.06 0.79 -9.44
C LEU A 382 -2.55 0.50 -9.64
N ARG A 383 -3.41 1.52 -9.53
CA ARG A 383 -4.85 1.36 -9.78
C ARG A 383 -5.17 1.01 -11.22
N LYS A 384 -4.35 1.43 -12.18
CA LYS A 384 -4.51 1.05 -13.59
C LYS A 384 -4.11 -0.40 -13.84
N GLU A 385 -3.09 -0.90 -13.14
CA GLU A 385 -2.63 -2.29 -13.22
C GLU A 385 -3.67 -3.28 -12.67
N VAL A 386 -4.48 -2.86 -11.69
CA VAL A 386 -5.49 -3.70 -11.02
C VAL A 386 -6.92 -3.34 -11.45
N GLN A 387 -7.13 -2.76 -12.65
CA GLN A 387 -8.49 -2.43 -13.08
C GLN A 387 -9.31 -3.68 -13.38
N PRO A 388 -10.54 -3.79 -12.83
CA PRO A 388 -11.44 -4.85 -13.23
C PRO A 388 -11.77 -4.70 -14.71
N VAL A 389 -11.51 -5.76 -15.47
CA VAL A 389 -11.83 -5.83 -16.89
C VAL A 389 -13.33 -6.12 -17.06
N SER A 390 -13.87 -5.81 -18.24
CA SER A 390 -15.25 -6.19 -18.55
C SER A 390 -15.42 -7.70 -18.56
N TYR A 391 -16.63 -8.19 -18.30
CA TYR A 391 -16.94 -9.62 -18.42
C TYR A 391 -16.56 -10.20 -19.78
N ALA A 392 -16.73 -9.41 -20.86
CA ALA A 392 -16.36 -9.83 -22.21
C ALA A 392 -14.84 -10.01 -22.36
N ALA A 393 -14.04 -9.08 -21.82
CA ALA A 393 -12.59 -9.19 -21.84
C ALA A 393 -12.09 -10.37 -20.98
N TYR A 394 -12.70 -10.61 -19.83
CA TYR A 394 -12.39 -11.77 -19.00
C TYR A 394 -12.76 -13.09 -19.67
N ALA A 395 -13.93 -13.17 -20.33
CA ALA A 395 -14.37 -14.35 -21.06
C ALA A 395 -13.45 -14.65 -22.27
N ASP A 396 -13.05 -13.63 -23.03
CA ASP A 396 -12.08 -13.79 -24.13
C ASP A 396 -10.71 -14.25 -23.61
N PHE A 397 -10.23 -13.65 -22.51
CA PHE A 397 -9.01 -14.10 -21.83
C PHE A 397 -9.11 -15.56 -21.41
N LEU A 398 -10.18 -15.98 -20.72
CA LEU A 398 -10.37 -17.36 -20.30
C LEU A 398 -10.44 -18.31 -21.49
N ALA A 399 -11.13 -17.94 -22.58
CA ALA A 399 -11.19 -18.74 -23.78
C ALA A 399 -9.80 -18.90 -24.43
N ARG A 400 -8.99 -17.84 -24.43
CA ARG A 400 -7.63 -17.88 -24.96
C ARG A 400 -6.68 -18.68 -24.08
N TRP A 401 -6.71 -18.41 -22.78
CA TRP A 401 -5.88 -19.07 -21.78
C TRP A 401 -6.22 -20.56 -21.72
N GLN A 402 -7.49 -20.93 -21.65
CA GLN A 402 -7.88 -22.35 -21.70
C GLN A 402 -7.82 -22.96 -23.11
N HIS A 403 -7.16 -22.31 -24.08
CA HIS A 403 -6.95 -22.79 -25.44
C HIS A 403 -8.23 -23.12 -26.24
N LEU A 404 -9.40 -22.64 -25.83
CA LEU A 404 -10.67 -22.77 -26.55
C LEU A 404 -10.75 -21.86 -27.78
N HIS A 405 -10.10 -20.71 -27.72
CA HIS A 405 -10.09 -19.73 -28.80
C HIS A 405 -9.27 -20.27 -29.99
N PRO A 406 -9.77 -20.20 -31.25
CA PRO A 406 -9.10 -20.81 -32.41
C PRO A 406 -7.64 -20.37 -32.62
N GLN A 407 -7.31 -19.13 -32.26
CA GLN A 407 -5.94 -18.58 -32.37
C GLN A 407 -4.95 -19.12 -31.33
N THR A 408 -5.43 -19.74 -30.24
CA THR A 408 -4.58 -20.20 -29.13
C THR A 408 -4.67 -21.70 -28.91
N ARG A 409 -5.32 -22.45 -29.80
CA ARG A 409 -5.32 -23.91 -29.73
C ARG A 409 -3.88 -24.43 -29.79
N LEU A 410 -3.58 -25.41 -28.96
CA LEU A 410 -2.25 -26.00 -28.89
C LEU A 410 -2.04 -26.95 -30.08
N GLU A 411 -0.80 -27.00 -30.57
CA GLU A 411 -0.36 -27.85 -31.67
C GLU A 411 1.07 -28.33 -31.41
N GLY A 412 1.43 -29.48 -31.98
CA GLY A 412 2.79 -30.02 -31.94
C GLY A 412 3.02 -31.04 -30.83
N ALA A 413 4.23 -31.60 -30.81
CA ALA A 413 4.63 -32.61 -29.84
C ALA A 413 4.63 -32.01 -28.41
N GLY A 414 3.92 -32.67 -27.48
CA GLY A 414 3.81 -32.23 -26.08
C GLY A 414 2.63 -31.30 -25.76
N ALA A 415 1.88 -30.85 -26.77
CA ALA A 415 0.68 -30.02 -26.59
C ALA A 415 -0.36 -30.66 -25.66
N LEU A 416 -0.61 -31.96 -25.80
CA LEU A 416 -1.52 -32.71 -24.94
C LEU A 416 -1.06 -32.72 -23.47
N ARG A 417 0.24 -32.90 -23.21
CA ARG A 417 0.80 -32.88 -21.85
C ARG A 417 0.65 -31.50 -21.21
N GLN A 418 0.97 -30.45 -21.95
CA GLN A 418 0.81 -29.07 -21.48
C GLN A 418 -0.65 -28.76 -21.13
N LEU A 419 -1.59 -29.19 -21.99
CA LEU A 419 -3.01 -29.00 -21.76
C LEU A 419 -3.50 -29.75 -20.50
N LEU A 420 -3.09 -31.01 -20.33
CA LEU A 420 -3.46 -31.82 -19.17
C LEU A 420 -2.87 -31.25 -17.86
N GLN A 421 -1.67 -30.68 -17.89
CA GLN A 421 -1.09 -30.00 -16.73
C GLN A 421 -1.91 -28.77 -16.32
N GLN A 422 -2.37 -27.99 -17.30
CA GLN A 422 -3.21 -26.82 -17.04
C GLN A 422 -4.61 -27.21 -16.53
N LEU A 423 -5.19 -28.28 -17.05
CA LEU A 423 -6.53 -28.77 -16.65
C LEU A 423 -6.48 -29.78 -15.48
N ARG A 424 -5.35 -29.87 -14.79
CA ARG A 424 -5.17 -30.79 -13.66
C ARG A 424 -6.23 -30.53 -12.58
N ALA A 425 -6.71 -31.61 -11.97
CA ALA A 425 -7.75 -31.61 -10.94
C ALA A 425 -9.15 -31.13 -11.39
N LEU A 426 -9.41 -31.04 -12.69
CA LEU A 426 -10.76 -30.77 -13.19
C LEU A 426 -11.63 -32.06 -13.12
N PRO A 427 -12.73 -32.08 -12.35
CA PRO A 427 -13.53 -33.28 -12.15
C PRO A 427 -14.49 -33.50 -13.33
N VAL A 428 -13.99 -34.01 -14.45
CA VAL A 428 -14.79 -34.27 -15.66
C VAL A 428 -14.83 -35.75 -15.99
N VAL A 429 -16.00 -36.22 -16.40
CA VAL A 429 -16.26 -37.62 -16.75
C VAL A 429 -15.40 -38.02 -17.95
N GLY A 430 -14.74 -39.19 -17.89
CA GLY A 430 -13.79 -39.68 -18.90
C GLY A 430 -14.20 -39.46 -20.37
N PRO A 431 -15.40 -39.85 -20.81
CA PRO A 431 -15.81 -39.68 -22.21
C PRO A 431 -15.89 -38.21 -22.68
N ILE A 432 -16.11 -37.26 -21.77
CA ILE A 432 -16.18 -35.83 -22.11
C ILE A 432 -14.79 -35.27 -22.41
N TRP A 433 -13.73 -35.85 -21.83
CA TRP A 433 -12.36 -35.46 -22.12
C TRP A 433 -12.02 -35.63 -23.59
N GLU A 434 -12.26 -36.82 -24.13
CA GLU A 434 -11.91 -37.16 -25.51
C GLU A 434 -12.90 -36.63 -26.54
N ARG A 435 -14.18 -36.43 -26.16
CA ARG A 435 -15.21 -35.91 -27.07
C ARG A 435 -15.17 -34.39 -27.21
N ASP A 436 -15.07 -33.68 -26.09
CA ASP A 436 -15.31 -32.23 -26.06
C ASP A 436 -14.07 -31.45 -25.58
N LEU A 437 -13.44 -31.83 -24.47
CA LEU A 437 -12.41 -30.98 -23.85
C LEU A 437 -11.12 -30.91 -24.66
N LEU A 438 -10.55 -32.06 -25.03
CA LEU A 438 -9.28 -32.15 -25.76
C LEU A 438 -9.42 -31.69 -27.22
N PRO A 439 -10.44 -32.13 -27.99
CA PRO A 439 -10.56 -31.71 -29.40
C PRO A 439 -10.85 -30.23 -29.60
N LEU A 440 -11.52 -29.57 -28.64
CA LEU A 440 -11.79 -28.12 -28.74
C LEU A 440 -10.55 -27.26 -28.50
N ARG A 441 -9.49 -27.83 -27.90
CA ARG A 441 -8.28 -27.12 -27.44
C ARG A 441 -7.00 -27.50 -28.18
N LEU A 442 -7.05 -28.59 -28.95
CA LEU A 442 -5.95 -29.09 -29.77
C LEU A 442 -6.35 -29.03 -31.24
N VAL A 443 -5.44 -28.60 -32.11
CA VAL A 443 -5.72 -28.48 -33.56
C VAL A 443 -5.97 -29.86 -34.20
N HIS A 444 -5.27 -30.91 -33.75
CA HIS A 444 -5.33 -32.26 -34.31
C HIS A 444 -5.27 -33.36 -33.23
N TYR A 445 -6.22 -33.37 -32.29
CA TYR A 445 -6.25 -34.41 -31.25
C TYR A 445 -6.43 -35.83 -31.84
N ARG A 446 -5.56 -36.75 -31.41
CA ARG A 446 -5.66 -38.19 -31.73
C ARG A 446 -5.75 -38.98 -30.42
N PRO A 447 -6.79 -39.83 -30.23
CA PRO A 447 -6.93 -40.66 -29.03
C PRO A 447 -5.72 -41.54 -28.70
N ALA A 448 -4.97 -41.96 -29.72
CA ALA A 448 -3.74 -42.74 -29.55
C ALA A 448 -2.67 -42.01 -28.70
N GLU A 449 -2.57 -40.68 -28.80
CA GLU A 449 -1.59 -39.90 -28.04
C GLU A 449 -1.88 -39.93 -26.54
N LEU A 450 -3.16 -39.98 -26.14
CA LEU A 450 -3.54 -40.12 -24.74
C LEU A 450 -3.20 -41.53 -24.22
N ALA A 451 -3.46 -42.56 -25.03
CA ALA A 451 -3.11 -43.93 -24.69
C ALA A 451 -1.60 -44.12 -24.53
N GLU A 452 -0.80 -43.50 -25.41
CA GLU A 452 0.66 -43.50 -25.32
C GLU A 452 1.17 -42.82 -24.05
N LEU A 453 0.59 -41.68 -23.64
CA LEU A 453 0.96 -41.01 -22.39
C LEU A 453 0.61 -41.85 -21.14
N CYS A 454 -0.53 -42.54 -21.15
CA CYS A 454 -0.91 -43.48 -20.09
C CYS A 454 0.02 -44.69 -20.04
N GLN A 455 0.37 -45.28 -21.19
CA GLN A 455 1.27 -46.43 -21.27
C GLN A 455 2.71 -46.06 -20.90
N GLY A 456 3.15 -44.84 -21.23
CA GLY A 456 4.44 -44.30 -20.85
C GLY A 456 4.58 -43.91 -19.37
N GLY A 457 3.48 -43.96 -18.60
CA GLY A 457 3.46 -43.58 -17.18
C GLY A 457 3.53 -42.06 -16.93
N ASP A 458 3.46 -41.25 -17.99
CA ASP A 458 3.48 -39.79 -17.92
C ASP A 458 2.14 -39.18 -17.47
N LEU A 459 1.06 -39.95 -17.60
CA LEU A 459 -0.27 -39.61 -17.13
C LEU A 459 -0.79 -40.73 -16.22
N LEU A 460 -1.11 -40.37 -14.98
CA LEU A 460 -1.74 -41.24 -13.99
C LEU A 460 -3.11 -40.65 -13.66
N TRP A 461 -4.15 -41.46 -13.82
CA TRP A 461 -5.54 -41.09 -13.54
C TRP A 461 -5.95 -41.46 -12.12
#